data_AF-A0A1F5MJP6-F1
#
_entry.id   AF-A0A1F5MJP6-F1
#
_cell.length_a   1.000
_cell.length_b   1.000
_cell.length_c   1.000
_cell.angle_alpha   90.00
_cell.angle_beta   90.00
_cell.angle_gamma   90.00
#
_symmetry.space_group_name_H-M   'P 1'
#
loop_
_entity.id
_entity.type
_entity.pdbx_description
1 polymer ?
#
loop_
_entity_poly.entity_id
_entity_poly.type
_entity_poly.pdbx_seq_one_letter_code
_entity_poly.pdbx_strand_id
1 'polypeptide(L)'
;MYNHLLYLGFWFTNSLTIFLSQYIIPGNIVLGNWRFNRLEAAIYAGFWLTFLFWVWWDFAIHRKLKSDNKMISFFVYLVVNSLAIWAVSTFHYVLGFQLLGYLWAFAIGFVMTILQAFAWKIVVRHANYLY
;
A
#
# COMPACT_ATOMS: atom_id res chain seq x y z
N MET A 1 15.94 6.61 -12.76
CA MET A 1 14.73 7.29 -13.26
C MET A 1 13.42 6.54 -13.00
N TYR A 2 13.37 5.22 -12.80
CA TYR A 2 12.08 4.49 -12.65
C TYR A 2 11.28 4.70 -11.36
N ASN A 3 11.91 5.29 -10.33
CA ASN A 3 11.30 5.39 -9.00
C ASN A 3 10.00 6.19 -8.99
N HIS A 4 9.84 7.20 -9.84
CA HIS A 4 8.60 7.98 -9.89
C HIS A 4 7.44 7.22 -10.54
N LEU A 5 7.67 6.49 -11.66
CA LEU A 5 6.64 5.65 -12.28
C LEU A 5 6.23 4.49 -11.37
N LEU A 6 7.20 3.92 -10.66
CA LEU A 6 6.94 2.88 -9.68
C LEU A 6 6.14 3.42 -8.48
N TYR A 7 6.51 4.59 -7.95
CA TYR A 7 5.76 5.25 -6.88
C TYR A 7 4.31 5.51 -7.31
N LEU A 8 4.11 6.08 -8.49
CA LEU A 8 2.78 6.32 -9.06
C LEU A 8 2.00 5.01 -9.25
N GLY A 9 2.65 3.95 -9.74
CA GLY A 9 2.05 2.63 -9.86
C GLY A 9 1.59 2.08 -8.51
N PHE A 10 2.43 2.19 -7.48
CA PHE A 10 2.10 1.74 -6.13
C PHE A 10 0.96 2.56 -5.52
N TRP A 11 1.00 3.88 -5.71
CA TRP A 11 -0.08 4.77 -5.28
C TRP A 11 -1.41 4.44 -5.95
N PHE A 12 -1.41 4.22 -7.26
CA PHE A 12 -2.59 3.80 -7.99
C PHE A 12 -3.11 2.46 -7.46
N THR A 13 -2.25 1.45 -7.32
CA THR A 13 -2.67 0.13 -6.80
C THR A 13 -3.19 0.22 -5.37
N ASN A 14 -2.57 1.02 -4.51
CA ASN A 14 -2.98 1.18 -3.12
C ASN A 14 -4.34 1.88 -3.04
N SER A 15 -4.53 2.97 -3.79
CA SER A 15 -5.79 3.71 -3.84
C SER A 15 -6.93 2.84 -4.36
N LEU A 16 -6.69 2.09 -5.44
CA LEU A 16 -7.67 1.18 -6.02
C LEU A 16 -8.03 0.05 -5.05
N THR A 17 -7.03 -0.54 -4.37
CA THR A 17 -7.25 -1.60 -3.38
C THR A 17 -8.12 -1.11 -2.23
N ILE A 18 -7.81 0.08 -1.69
CA ILE A 18 -8.61 0.69 -0.61
C ILE A 18 -10.03 0.98 -1.07
N PHE A 19 -10.20 1.57 -2.26
CA PHE A 19 -11.52 1.87 -2.79
C PHE A 19 -12.39 0.60 -2.96
N LEU A 20 -11.80 -0.46 -3.53
CA LEU A 20 -12.50 -1.73 -3.75
C LEU A 20 -12.76 -2.50 -2.45
N SER A 21 -11.90 -2.33 -1.44
CA SER A 21 -12.01 -3.05 -0.17
C SER A 21 -13.36 -2.83 0.54
N GLN A 22 -13.96 -1.63 0.43
CA GLN A 22 -15.26 -1.34 1.05
C GLN A 22 -16.39 -2.25 0.51
N TYR A 23 -16.28 -2.69 -0.75
CA TYR A 23 -17.29 -3.52 -1.42
C TYR A 23 -17.11 -5.00 -1.10
N ILE A 24 -15.87 -5.43 -0.88
CA ILE A 24 -15.52 -6.83 -0.59
C ILE A 24 -15.80 -7.14 0.89
N ILE A 25 -15.57 -6.17 1.77
CA ILE A 25 -15.65 -6.35 3.22
C ILE A 25 -16.64 -5.33 3.81
N PRO A 26 -17.95 -5.47 3.48
CA PRO A 26 -18.95 -4.52 3.94
C PRO A 26 -19.01 -4.50 5.47
N GLY A 27 -19.17 -3.31 6.04
CA GLY A 27 -19.33 -3.11 7.48
C GLY A 27 -18.04 -3.20 8.31
N ASN A 28 -16.88 -3.49 7.71
CA ASN A 28 -15.58 -3.44 8.41
C ASN A 28 -14.68 -2.28 7.97
N ILE A 29 -15.07 -1.60 6.90
CA ILE A 29 -14.31 -0.49 6.31
C ILE A 29 -15.22 0.72 6.20
N VAL A 30 -14.77 1.82 6.78
CA VAL A 30 -15.41 3.12 6.64
C VAL A 30 -14.50 3.98 5.77
N LEU A 31 -15.05 4.44 4.65
CA LEU A 31 -14.35 5.24 3.67
C LEU A 31 -15.06 6.60 3.55
N GLY A 32 -14.29 7.67 3.67
CA GLY A 32 -14.81 9.03 3.76
C GLY A 32 -15.05 9.47 5.21
N ASN A 33 -15.14 10.78 5.39
CA ASN A 33 -15.45 11.43 6.65
C ASN A 33 -16.09 12.81 6.35
N TRP A 34 -16.21 13.67 7.37
CA TRP A 34 -16.78 15.02 7.20
C TRP A 34 -15.99 15.91 6.22
N ARG A 35 -14.74 15.58 5.92
CA ARG A 35 -13.83 16.35 5.07
C ARG A 35 -13.61 15.74 3.68
N PHE A 36 -13.61 14.41 3.58
CA PHE A 36 -13.33 13.69 2.34
C PHE A 36 -14.51 12.82 1.91
N ASN A 37 -14.84 12.85 0.63
CA ASN A 37 -15.72 11.84 0.07
C ASN A 37 -14.99 10.48 -0.05
N ARG A 38 -15.73 9.42 -0.40
CA ARG A 38 -15.18 8.04 -0.46
C ARG A 38 -13.99 7.90 -1.41
N LEU A 39 -14.07 8.54 -2.58
CA LEU A 39 -13.05 8.43 -3.61
C LEU A 39 -11.79 9.22 -3.21
N GLU A 40 -11.96 10.44 -2.70
CA GLU A 40 -10.87 11.27 -2.19
C GLU A 40 -10.15 10.58 -1.03
N ALA A 41 -10.90 10.00 -0.09
CA ALA A 41 -10.34 9.25 1.02
C ALA A 41 -9.51 8.04 0.54
N ALA A 42 -9.96 7.32 -0.48
CA ALA A 42 -9.18 6.23 -1.06
C ALA A 42 -7.85 6.72 -1.68
N ILE A 43 -7.90 7.82 -2.43
CA ILE A 43 -6.71 8.41 -3.06
C ILE A 43 -5.73 8.90 -2.00
N TYR A 44 -6.22 9.60 -0.97
CA TYR A 44 -5.38 10.11 0.12
C TYR A 44 -4.81 8.99 0.98
N ALA A 45 -5.62 8.02 1.39
CA ALA A 45 -5.14 6.85 2.12
C ALA A 45 -4.10 6.08 1.28
N GLY A 46 -4.38 5.85 -0.01
CA GLY A 46 -3.46 5.22 -0.93
C GLY A 46 -2.11 5.96 -1.04
N PHE A 47 -2.13 7.30 -1.01
CA PHE A 47 -0.91 8.10 -1.01
C PHE A 47 -0.07 7.82 0.25
N TRP A 48 -0.69 7.88 1.42
CA TRP A 48 0.02 7.65 2.69
C TRP A 48 0.54 6.22 2.83
N LEU A 49 -0.19 5.24 2.33
CA LEU A 49 0.28 3.85 2.29
C LEU A 49 1.52 3.69 1.43
N THR A 50 1.53 4.32 0.24
CA THR A 50 2.71 4.32 -0.62
C THR A 50 3.86 5.05 0.06
N PHE A 51 3.61 6.23 0.63
CA PHE A 51 4.62 6.99 1.34
C PHE A 51 5.26 6.17 2.47
N LEU A 52 4.49 5.54 3.33
CA LEU A 52 5.00 4.71 4.44
C LEU A 52 5.79 3.50 3.94
N PHE A 53 5.32 2.84 2.87
CA PHE A 53 6.06 1.77 2.23
C PHE A 53 7.43 2.25 1.72
N TRP A 54 7.47 3.42 1.07
CA TRP A 54 8.71 4.01 0.55
C TRP A 54 9.67 4.44 1.66
N VAL A 55 9.16 5.03 2.75
CA VAL A 55 9.97 5.34 3.94
C VAL A 55 10.63 4.07 4.49
N TRP A 56 9.88 2.97 4.56
CA TRP A 56 10.43 1.69 4.98
C TRP A 56 11.47 1.16 3.98
N TRP A 57 11.20 1.26 2.68
CA TRP A 57 12.11 0.82 1.63
C TRP A 57 13.45 1.57 1.71
N ASP A 58 13.42 2.89 1.86
CA ASP A 58 14.61 3.71 2.02
C ASP A 58 15.36 3.32 3.30
N PHE A 59 14.65 3.12 4.41
CA PHE A 59 15.25 2.63 5.65
C PHE A 59 15.97 1.27 5.45
N ALA A 60 15.35 0.33 4.73
CA ALA A 60 15.92 -0.98 4.46
C ALA A 60 17.21 -0.89 3.62
N ILE A 61 17.23 -0.02 2.61
CA ILE A 61 18.43 0.24 1.79
C ILE A 61 19.56 0.82 2.64
N HIS A 62 19.27 1.84 3.46
CA HIS A 62 20.28 2.49 4.30
C HIS A 62 20.89 1.53 5.33
N ARG A 63 20.08 0.60 5.85
CA ARG A 63 20.53 -0.46 6.76
C ARG A 63 21.14 -1.67 6.07
N LYS A 64 21.26 -1.65 4.73
CA LYS A 64 21.79 -2.74 3.91
C LYS A 64 21.07 -4.07 4.19
N LEU A 65 19.78 -4.02 4.49
CA LEU A 65 18.95 -5.21 4.66
C LEU A 65 18.73 -5.84 3.29
N LYS A 66 19.62 -6.75 2.91
CA LYS A 66 19.47 -7.59 1.72
C LYS A 66 18.92 -8.94 2.15
N SER A 67 17.80 -9.32 1.55
CA SER A 67 17.26 -10.67 1.68
C SER A 67 17.35 -11.36 0.33
N ASP A 68 18.29 -12.28 0.19
CA ASP A 68 18.46 -13.10 -1.01
C ASP A 68 17.29 -14.10 -1.16
N ASN A 69 16.59 -14.39 -0.05
CA ASN A 69 15.44 -15.27 -0.05
C ASN A 69 14.15 -14.50 -0.39
N LYS A 70 13.56 -14.83 -1.55
CA LYS A 70 12.28 -14.25 -2.03
C LYS A 70 11.14 -14.41 -1.02
N MET A 71 11.10 -15.52 -0.30
CA MET A 71 10.05 -15.80 0.69
C MET A 71 10.17 -14.87 1.90
N ILE A 72 11.38 -14.66 2.40
CA ILE A 72 11.65 -13.73 3.52
C ILE A 72 11.27 -12.31 3.10
N SER A 73 11.70 -11.87 1.92
CA SER A 73 11.36 -10.54 1.39
C SER A 73 9.85 -10.34 1.29
N PHE A 74 9.10 -11.36 0.81
CA PHE A 74 7.65 -11.31 0.75
C PHE A 74 7.01 -11.11 2.14
N PHE A 75 7.41 -11.88 3.14
CA PHE A 75 6.86 -11.74 4.50
C PHE A 75 7.21 -10.40 5.14
N VAL A 76 8.40 -9.87 4.87
CA VAL A 76 8.77 -8.54 5.34
C VAL A 76 7.85 -7.47 4.73
N TYR A 77 7.66 -7.47 3.41
CA TYR A 77 6.75 -6.53 2.75
C TYR A 77 5.29 -6.68 3.19
N LEU A 78 4.86 -7.92 3.46
CA LEU A 78 3.55 -8.19 4.04
C LEU A 78 3.37 -7.48 5.38
N VAL A 79 4.31 -7.66 6.30
CA VAL A 79 4.27 -7.01 7.62
C VAL A 79 4.28 -5.49 7.47
N VAL A 80 5.11 -4.94 6.60
CA VAL A 80 5.20 -3.49 6.34
C VAL A 80 3.88 -2.94 5.82
N ASN A 81 3.29 -3.57 4.82
CA ASN A 81 2.00 -3.15 4.26
C ASN A 81 0.88 -3.26 5.32
N SER A 82 0.84 -4.35 6.10
CA SER A 82 -0.16 -4.51 7.16
C SER A 82 -0.03 -3.44 8.26
N LEU A 83 1.19 -3.13 8.68
CA LEU A 83 1.45 -2.05 9.64
C LEU A 83 1.11 -0.68 9.08
N ALA A 84 1.41 -0.42 7.80
CA ALA A 84 1.05 0.82 7.14
C ALA A 84 -0.47 1.01 7.07
N ILE A 85 -1.22 -0.03 6.72
CA ILE A 85 -2.69 -0.01 6.70
C ILE A 85 -3.26 0.25 8.09
N TRP A 86 -2.73 -0.44 9.09
CA TRP A 86 -3.11 -0.22 10.47
C TRP A 86 -2.85 1.23 10.90
N ALA A 87 -1.66 1.75 10.64
CA ALA A 87 -1.28 3.13 10.98
C ALA A 87 -2.19 4.15 10.27
N VAL A 88 -2.42 4.02 8.97
CA VAL A 88 -3.29 4.91 8.21
C VAL A 88 -4.74 4.85 8.73
N SER A 89 -5.22 3.66 9.09
CA SER A 89 -6.53 3.49 9.72
C SER A 89 -6.65 4.15 11.09
N THR A 90 -5.58 4.21 11.87
CA THR A 90 -5.61 4.88 13.19
C THR A 90 -5.90 6.37 13.02
N PHE A 91 -5.34 7.01 11.98
CA PHE A 91 -5.53 8.43 11.67
C PHE A 91 -6.76 8.71 10.78
N HIS A 92 -7.82 7.91 10.88
CA HIS A 92 -9.04 8.02 10.06
C HIS A 92 -9.71 9.41 10.06
N TYR A 93 -9.63 10.17 11.16
CA TYR A 93 -10.14 11.55 11.22
C TYR A 93 -9.47 12.48 10.22
N VAL A 94 -8.19 12.23 9.90
CA VAL A 94 -7.39 13.04 8.97
C VAL A 94 -7.34 12.40 7.58
N LEU A 95 -7.30 11.07 7.49
CA LEU A 95 -7.04 10.35 6.23
C LEU A 95 -8.31 9.80 5.55
N GLY A 96 -9.45 9.79 6.25
CA GLY A 96 -10.73 9.35 5.71
C GLY A 96 -10.86 7.84 5.51
N PHE A 97 -9.92 7.03 6.01
CA PHE A 97 -9.98 5.57 5.96
C PHE A 97 -9.93 4.99 7.37
N GLN A 98 -10.91 4.15 7.71
CA GLN A 98 -10.98 3.45 8.99
C GLN A 98 -11.28 1.97 8.79
N LEU A 99 -10.54 1.14 9.50
CA LEU A 99 -10.83 -0.26 9.74
C LEU A 99 -11.51 -0.41 11.09
N LEU A 100 -12.62 -1.13 11.11
CA LEU A 100 -13.34 -1.50 12.33
C LEU A 100 -12.79 -2.82 12.93
N GLY A 101 -12.17 -3.67 12.11
CA GLY A 101 -11.50 -4.90 12.53
C GLY A 101 -10.04 -4.94 12.10
N TYR A 102 -9.12 -5.01 13.06
CA TYR A 102 -7.67 -4.93 12.78
C TYR A 102 -7.11 -6.13 12.01
N LEU A 103 -7.78 -7.28 12.04
CA LEU A 103 -7.41 -8.44 11.20
C LEU A 103 -7.47 -8.10 9.70
N TRP A 104 -8.33 -7.16 9.31
CA TRP A 104 -8.42 -6.73 7.91
C TRP A 104 -7.20 -5.94 7.45
N ALA A 105 -6.42 -5.34 8.37
CA ALA A 105 -5.15 -4.72 8.00
C ALA A 105 -4.17 -5.77 7.47
N PHE A 106 -4.18 -6.98 8.04
CA PHE A 106 -3.38 -8.09 7.54
C PHE A 106 -3.84 -8.56 6.16
N ALA A 107 -5.16 -8.80 6.00
CA ALA A 107 -5.73 -9.27 4.74
C ALA A 107 -5.52 -8.26 3.58
N ILE A 108 -5.78 -6.98 3.81
CA ILE A 108 -5.55 -5.93 2.82
C ILE A 108 -4.05 -5.78 2.53
N GLY A 109 -3.19 -5.88 3.56
CA GLY A 109 -1.74 -5.84 3.40
C GLY A 109 -1.20 -6.98 2.55
N PHE A 110 -1.80 -8.16 2.65
CA PHE A 110 -1.51 -9.30 1.78
C PHE A 110 -1.85 -9.02 0.32
N VAL A 111 -3.05 -8.51 0.07
CA VAL A 111 -3.48 -8.12 -1.29
C VAL A 111 -2.55 -7.05 -1.87
N MET A 112 -2.23 -6.00 -1.09
CA MET A 112 -1.32 -4.93 -1.53
C MET A 112 0.06 -5.48 -1.86
N THR A 113 0.61 -6.38 -1.06
CA THR A 113 1.94 -6.97 -1.30
C THR A 113 1.99 -7.70 -2.64
N ILE A 114 0.93 -8.45 -2.98
CA ILE A 114 0.83 -9.14 -4.27
C ILE A 114 0.70 -8.13 -5.43
N LEU A 115 -0.18 -7.14 -5.30
CA LEU A 115 -0.43 -6.15 -6.35
C LEU A 115 0.79 -5.26 -6.60
N GLN A 116 1.49 -4.84 -5.55
CA GLN A 116 2.74 -4.08 -5.65
C GLN A 116 3.85 -4.91 -6.30
N ALA A 117 3.96 -6.21 -5.98
CA ALA A 117 4.91 -7.09 -6.65
C ALA A 117 4.60 -7.25 -8.15
N PHE A 118 3.32 -7.26 -8.52
CA PHE A 118 2.89 -7.26 -9.91
C PHE A 118 3.19 -5.94 -10.62
N ALA A 119 2.89 -4.80 -9.98
CA ALA A 119 3.20 -3.47 -10.49
C ALA A 119 4.72 -3.30 -10.71
N TRP A 120 5.55 -3.75 -9.74
CA TRP A 120 7.00 -3.76 -9.88
C TRP A 120 7.45 -4.55 -11.10
N LYS A 121 6.93 -5.77 -11.28
CA LYS A 121 7.28 -6.62 -12.44
C LYS A 121 6.92 -5.94 -13.75
N ILE A 122 5.77 -5.28 -13.85
CA ILE A 122 5.36 -4.57 -15.07
C ILE A 122 6.31 -3.40 -15.35
N VAL A 123 6.51 -2.52 -14.37
CA VAL A 123 7.32 -1.30 -14.53
C VAL A 123 8.78 -1.65 -14.85
N VAL A 124 9.38 -2.59 -14.12
CA VAL A 124 10.78 -3.00 -14.33
C VAL A 124 10.95 -3.81 -15.61
N ARG A 125 9.97 -4.62 -16.02
CA ARG A 125 10.02 -5.31 -17.31
C ARG A 125 10.00 -4.29 -18.45
N HIS A 126 9.10 -3.30 -18.41
CA HIS A 126 9.00 -2.29 -19.46
C HIS A 126 10.25 -1.40 -19.53
N ALA A 127 10.82 -1.06 -18.38
CA ALA A 127 12.08 -0.35 -18.24
C ALA A 127 13.24 -1.01 -19.01
N ASN A 128 13.37 -2.34 -18.92
CA ASN A 128 14.45 -3.08 -19.58
C ASN A 128 14.31 -3.18 -21.11
N TYR A 129 13.17 -2.80 -21.69
CA TYR A 129 13.01 -2.76 -23.16
C TYR A 129 13.35 -1.40 -23.77
N LEU A 130 13.54 -0.37 -22.94
CA LEU A 130 13.83 1.01 -23.36
C LEU A 130 15.34 1.33 -23.32
N TYR A 131 16.17 0.36 -22.93
CA TYR A 131 17.63 0.41 -22.86
C TYR A 131 18.20 -0.89 -23.42
#